data_AF-A0A3B4G9A0-F1
#
_entry.id   AF-A0A3B4G9A0-F1
#
_cell.length_a   1.000
_cell.length_b   1.000
_cell.length_c   1.000
_cell.angle_alpha   90.00
_cell.angle_beta   90.00
_cell.angle_gamma   90.00
#
_symmetry.space_group_name_H-M   'P 1'
#
loop_
_entity.id
_entity.type
_entity.pdbx_description
1 polymer ?
#
loop_
_entity_poly.entity_id
_entity_poly.type
_entity_poly.pdbx_seq_one_letter_code
_entity_poly.pdbx_strand_id
1 'polypeptide(L)'
;MEYFDWTSSVFHSVPYPVTCTTRGADLTQDTVVVLCPPQCTQWRMSVFGTGVYAAVSSICGAAVHRGILGPAGGPVRVHRLQGRHNYISSYAHGIHSQALSHWTASFSLTSRWSHFDVDTDCQMDIAMVIDSSSNIGQRRFNLQKNFIAKLAAMLRVGPIGPHIGLIQASDSPRTEFLLTNYTQPKELLFAIKELAYLGGDSNTGKAIMHTAETFFSQENGGRRGHPRVMMVLIDGWPSDDLDQAAMLARESGINVFLVSVAKPAPEELSMVRDKDFMKKAVCKDNGFFSYPIPSWFSTTKHIRPLIQRLCSLDGLLCSKTCYNSVNIGFLIDGSSSVGDGNFQLVLEFLAGIARSFEISDVGAHIGAVQFTYEQRLEFGLSDYSNKDDAINALRRISYMSGGTSTGSAISYTTQNLFRRTGPGRNFLIVVTDGQSYDDVRGPAMAAHKQGITIFSVGVAWAPLDDLKAMSSEPKDSHTFFTREFSGLSEFIPLVVRGICKDFTENN
;
A
#
# COMPACT_ATOMS: atom_id res chain seq x y z
N MET A 1 -9.63 -55.13 -25.65
CA MET A 1 -8.45 -55.14 -24.75
C MET A 1 -7.73 -53.85 -25.06
N GLU A 2 -7.58 -52.88 -24.17
CA GLU A 2 -7.35 -52.93 -22.73
C GLU A 2 -8.19 -51.86 -22.01
N TYR A 3 -8.63 -52.21 -20.80
CA TYR A 3 -9.13 -51.28 -19.80
C TYR A 3 -7.93 -50.50 -19.24
N PHE A 4 -7.99 -49.17 -19.22
CA PHE A 4 -7.03 -48.37 -18.45
C PHE A 4 -7.72 -47.70 -17.26
N ASP A 5 -7.11 -47.99 -16.12
CA ASP A 5 -7.57 -47.87 -14.74
C ASP A 5 -7.57 -46.40 -14.26
N TRP A 6 -8.64 -45.99 -13.59
CA TRP A 6 -8.74 -44.67 -12.96
C TRP A 6 -8.26 -44.75 -11.51
N THR A 7 -6.94 -44.72 -11.30
CA THR A 7 -6.36 -44.38 -10.00
C THR A 7 -5.12 -43.51 -10.18
N SER A 8 -5.33 -42.22 -10.44
CA SER A 8 -4.29 -41.22 -10.18
C SER A 8 -4.46 -40.69 -8.75
N SER A 9 -3.44 -40.98 -7.96
CA SER A 9 -3.28 -40.75 -6.53
C SER A 9 -3.33 -39.26 -6.17
N VAL A 10 -4.47 -38.82 -5.61
CA VAL A 10 -4.50 -37.62 -4.78
C VAL A 10 -3.98 -38.00 -3.40
N PHE A 11 -2.68 -37.84 -3.16
CA PHE A 11 -2.14 -37.84 -1.80
C PHE A 11 -2.68 -36.61 -1.05
N HIS A 12 -3.90 -36.72 -0.52
CA HIS A 12 -4.34 -35.89 0.60
C HIS A 12 -3.45 -36.28 1.79
N SER A 13 -2.44 -35.48 2.13
CA SER A 13 -1.68 -35.70 3.36
C SER A 13 -2.66 -35.65 4.54
N VAL A 14 -2.85 -36.75 5.26
CA VAL A 14 -3.75 -36.77 6.43
C VAL A 14 -3.28 -35.70 7.42
N PRO A 15 -4.16 -34.79 7.92
CA PRO A 15 -3.75 -33.79 8.91
C PRO A 15 -3.11 -34.47 10.12
N TYR A 16 -1.93 -34.02 10.53
CA TYR A 16 -1.24 -34.53 11.71
C TYR A 16 -1.91 -33.97 12.99
N PRO A 17 -2.51 -34.80 13.86
CA PRO A 17 -3.13 -34.31 15.08
C PRO A 17 -2.11 -33.65 16.00
N VAL A 18 -2.42 -32.47 16.53
CA VAL A 18 -1.55 -31.74 17.46
C VAL A 18 -2.32 -31.36 18.73
N THR A 19 -1.60 -30.87 19.73
CA THR A 19 -2.16 -30.32 20.97
C THR A 19 -2.16 -28.79 20.91
N CYS A 20 -2.94 -28.11 21.76
CA CYS A 20 -2.90 -26.65 21.86
C CYS A 20 -1.51 -26.10 22.24
N THR A 21 -0.65 -26.92 22.83
CA THR A 21 0.72 -26.56 23.23
C THR A 21 1.78 -26.90 22.18
N THR A 22 1.43 -27.59 21.10
CA THR A 22 2.38 -27.94 20.05
C THR A 22 2.91 -26.68 19.37
N ARG A 23 4.23 -26.54 19.34
CA ARG A 23 4.92 -25.36 18.82
C ARG A 23 5.40 -25.57 17.39
N GLY A 24 5.65 -24.48 16.68
CA GLY A 24 6.24 -24.56 15.34
C GLY A 24 7.61 -25.27 15.31
N ALA A 25 8.36 -25.22 16.40
CA ALA A 25 9.66 -25.87 16.56
C ALA A 25 9.56 -27.40 16.67
N ASP A 26 8.38 -27.92 17.03
CA ASP A 26 8.15 -29.36 17.18
C ASP A 26 7.86 -30.04 15.83
N LEU A 27 7.77 -29.26 14.73
CA LEU A 27 7.54 -29.75 13.38
C LEU A 27 8.86 -29.91 12.60
N THR A 28 9.02 -31.06 11.95
CA THR A 28 10.22 -31.40 11.16
C THR A 28 10.07 -31.13 9.67
N GLN A 29 8.84 -31.07 9.16
CA GLN A 29 8.54 -30.86 7.74
C GLN A 29 8.44 -29.37 7.38
N ASP A 30 8.90 -29.02 6.18
CA ASP A 30 8.86 -27.63 5.69
C ASP A 30 7.43 -27.13 5.45
N THR A 31 6.53 -28.02 5.05
CA THR A 31 5.10 -27.74 4.96
C THR A 31 4.31 -28.93 5.44
N VAL A 32 3.53 -28.74 6.49
CA VAL A 32 2.71 -29.79 7.08
C VAL A 32 1.33 -29.23 7.40
N VAL A 33 0.33 -30.10 7.39
CA VAL A 33 -0.98 -29.71 7.89
C VAL A 33 -1.21 -30.41 9.20
N VAL A 34 -1.51 -29.61 10.21
CA VAL A 34 -1.85 -30.08 11.54
C VAL A 34 -3.35 -29.95 11.80
N LEU A 35 -3.87 -30.74 12.73
CA LEU A 35 -5.26 -30.65 13.20
C LEU A 35 -5.26 -30.17 14.64
N CYS A 36 -5.70 -28.93 14.85
CA CYS A 36 -5.84 -28.34 16.17
C CYS A 36 -7.15 -28.78 16.83
N PRO A 37 -7.12 -29.14 18.14
CA PRO A 37 -8.32 -29.52 18.86
C PRO A 37 -9.21 -28.29 19.16
N PRO A 38 -10.50 -28.50 19.47
CA PRO A 38 -11.38 -27.43 19.92
C PRO A 38 -10.91 -26.81 21.25
N GLN A 39 -11.39 -25.60 21.54
CA GLN A 39 -11.23 -24.87 22.80
C GLN A 39 -9.79 -24.50 23.20
N CYS A 40 -8.88 -24.38 22.23
CA CYS A 40 -7.53 -23.88 22.51
C CYS A 40 -7.49 -22.44 23.05
N THR A 41 -8.57 -21.65 22.95
CA THR A 41 -8.68 -20.28 23.47
C THR A 41 -8.66 -20.15 24.99
N GLN A 42 -8.96 -21.23 25.73
CA GLN A 42 -8.99 -21.20 27.20
C GLN A 42 -7.59 -21.29 27.85
N TRP A 43 -6.57 -21.58 27.07
CA TRP A 43 -5.19 -21.73 27.54
C TRP A 43 -4.40 -20.46 27.20
N ARG A 44 -3.66 -19.91 28.18
CA ARG A 44 -2.68 -18.82 27.96
C ARG A 44 -1.50 -19.32 27.13
N MET A 45 -1.74 -19.58 25.85
CA MET A 45 -0.73 -20.03 24.91
C MET A 45 0.28 -18.92 24.66
N SER A 46 1.56 -19.29 24.62
CA SER A 46 2.62 -18.39 24.17
C SER A 46 2.56 -18.25 22.65
N VAL A 47 2.22 -17.05 22.19
CA VAL A 47 2.26 -16.67 20.77
C VAL A 47 3.22 -15.51 20.65
N PHE A 48 4.27 -15.64 19.84
CA PHE A 48 5.27 -14.61 19.62
C PHE A 48 5.27 -14.20 18.15
N GLY A 49 4.99 -12.93 17.86
CA GLY A 49 4.87 -12.41 16.50
C GLY A 49 3.44 -12.23 15.98
N THR A 50 3.35 -11.65 14.79
CA THR A 50 2.10 -11.40 14.07
C THR A 50 2.32 -11.62 12.56
N GLY A 51 1.38 -12.31 11.90
CA GLY A 51 1.55 -12.80 10.52
C GLY A 51 2.56 -13.95 10.41
N VAL A 52 3.83 -13.69 10.75
CA VAL A 52 4.90 -14.68 10.92
C VAL A 52 5.23 -14.82 12.40
N TYR A 53 5.23 -16.07 12.87
CA TYR A 53 5.36 -16.41 14.28
C TYR A 53 6.71 -17.07 14.54
N ALA A 54 7.32 -16.77 15.68
CA ALA A 54 8.53 -17.46 16.11
C ALA A 54 8.21 -18.94 16.35
N ALA A 55 9.11 -19.86 16.00
CA ALA A 55 8.85 -21.30 16.11
C ALA A 55 8.57 -21.78 17.54
N VAL A 56 8.92 -21.01 18.57
CA VAL A 56 8.53 -21.28 19.96
C VAL A 56 7.03 -21.08 20.23
N SER A 57 6.30 -20.42 19.33
CA SER A 57 4.87 -20.14 19.47
C SER A 57 4.01 -21.39 19.30
N SER A 58 2.90 -21.47 20.04
CA SER A 58 1.84 -22.45 19.79
C SER A 58 1.26 -22.26 18.39
N ILE A 59 1.19 -23.36 17.62
CA ILE A 59 0.61 -23.35 16.27
C ILE A 59 -0.89 -23.02 16.33
N CYS A 60 -1.62 -23.64 17.23
CA CYS A 60 -3.06 -23.44 17.37
C CYS A 60 -3.38 -22.04 17.90
N GLY A 61 -2.58 -21.52 18.84
CA GLY A 61 -2.71 -20.14 19.31
C GLY A 61 -2.41 -19.11 18.22
N ALA A 62 -1.35 -19.33 17.43
CA ALA A 62 -1.05 -18.50 16.27
C ALA A 62 -2.14 -18.57 15.19
N ALA A 63 -2.78 -19.74 15.02
CA ALA A 63 -3.87 -19.91 14.07
C ALA A 63 -5.15 -19.18 14.48
N VAL A 64 -5.48 -19.19 15.78
CA VAL A 64 -6.57 -18.39 16.33
C VAL A 64 -6.24 -16.90 16.24
N HIS A 65 -5.04 -16.49 16.69
CA HIS A 65 -4.58 -15.11 16.59
C HIS A 65 -4.68 -14.56 15.16
N ARG A 66 -4.36 -15.38 14.15
CA ARG A 66 -4.47 -15.03 12.72
C ARG A 66 -5.90 -15.05 12.16
N GLY A 67 -6.89 -15.49 12.94
CA GLY A 67 -8.27 -15.64 12.48
C GLY A 67 -8.52 -16.86 11.59
N ILE A 68 -7.56 -17.79 11.50
CA ILE A 68 -7.71 -19.03 10.70
C ILE A 68 -8.61 -20.03 11.43
N LEU A 69 -8.52 -20.08 12.77
CA LEU A 69 -9.30 -20.99 13.59
C LEU A 69 -10.19 -20.22 14.59
N GLY A 70 -11.40 -20.72 14.78
CA GLY A 70 -12.29 -20.34 15.87
C GLY A 70 -12.22 -21.31 17.05
N PRO A 71 -13.14 -21.21 18.03
CA PRO A 71 -13.17 -22.06 19.21
C PRO A 71 -13.43 -23.55 18.92
N ALA A 72 -13.88 -23.91 17.72
CA ALA A 72 -14.08 -25.30 17.30
C ALA A 72 -12.78 -26.03 16.92
N GLY A 73 -11.65 -25.34 16.83
CA GLY A 73 -10.40 -25.93 16.32
C GLY A 73 -10.52 -26.27 14.82
N GLY A 74 -9.61 -27.09 14.31
CA GLY A 74 -9.63 -27.51 12.90
C GLY A 74 -8.26 -27.59 12.24
N PRO A 75 -8.23 -27.99 10.96
CA PRO A 75 -6.97 -28.20 10.24
C PRO A 75 -6.34 -26.87 9.80
N VAL A 76 -5.05 -26.71 10.04
CA VAL A 76 -4.26 -25.54 9.62
C VAL A 76 -2.99 -26.00 8.93
N ARG A 77 -2.66 -25.38 7.79
CA ARG A 77 -1.40 -25.61 7.08
C ARG A 77 -0.33 -24.70 7.64
N VAL A 78 0.80 -25.30 8.00
CA VAL A 78 1.97 -24.64 8.57
C VAL A 78 3.08 -24.66 7.55
N HIS A 79 3.67 -23.50 7.29
CA HIS A 79 4.86 -23.34 6.44
C HIS A 79 6.01 -22.90 7.33
N ARG A 80 7.05 -23.73 7.43
CA ARG A 80 8.26 -23.44 8.19
C ARG A 80 9.09 -22.41 7.42
N LEU A 81 9.68 -21.47 8.16
CA LEU A 81 10.45 -20.36 7.62
C LEU A 81 11.75 -20.21 8.42
N GLN A 82 12.73 -19.53 7.83
CA GLN A 82 13.94 -19.14 8.56
C GLN A 82 13.58 -18.21 9.73
N GLY A 83 14.39 -18.27 10.79
CA GLY A 83 14.29 -17.36 11.93
C GLY A 83 14.41 -15.89 11.55
N ARG A 84 13.75 -15.03 12.32
CA ARG A 84 13.79 -13.57 12.16
C ARG A 84 14.30 -12.90 13.42
N HIS A 85 14.79 -11.68 13.23
CA HIS A 85 14.93 -10.70 14.30
C HIS A 85 13.61 -9.91 14.40
N ASN A 86 13.24 -9.49 15.61
CA ASN A 86 12.12 -8.61 15.92
C ASN A 86 10.73 -9.12 15.46
N TYR A 87 10.18 -10.07 16.21
CA TYR A 87 8.76 -10.42 16.14
C TYR A 87 7.93 -9.38 16.88
N ILE A 88 6.90 -8.85 16.22
CA ILE A 88 6.04 -7.78 16.75
C ILE A 88 4.86 -8.39 17.52
N SER A 89 4.54 -7.84 18.69
CA SER A 89 3.31 -8.17 19.43
C SER A 89 2.08 -7.48 18.84
N SER A 90 0.95 -8.16 18.83
CA SER A 90 -0.36 -7.59 18.51
C SER A 90 -1.47 -8.27 19.31
N TYR A 91 -2.63 -7.62 19.41
CA TYR A 91 -3.85 -8.25 19.90
C TYR A 91 -4.79 -8.52 18.72
N ALA A 92 -5.14 -9.79 18.49
CA ALA A 92 -6.05 -10.19 17.43
C ALA A 92 -6.84 -11.44 17.82
N HIS A 93 -8.13 -11.48 17.47
CA HIS A 93 -9.03 -12.63 17.67
C HIS A 93 -8.99 -13.21 19.10
N GLY A 94 -8.90 -12.33 20.11
CA GLY A 94 -8.89 -12.72 21.52
C GLY A 94 -7.54 -13.15 22.07
N ILE A 95 -6.47 -13.15 21.27
CA ILE A 95 -5.11 -13.53 21.66
C ILE A 95 -4.20 -12.30 21.65
N HIS A 96 -3.43 -12.10 22.73
CA HIS A 96 -2.35 -11.11 22.76
C HIS A 96 -1.03 -11.82 22.46
N SER A 97 -0.45 -11.60 21.29
CA SER A 97 0.89 -12.09 20.99
C SER A 97 1.95 -11.23 21.67
N GLN A 98 3.13 -11.80 21.88
CA GLN A 98 4.27 -11.17 22.54
C GLN A 98 5.35 -10.83 21.53
N ALA A 99 6.10 -9.78 21.81
CA ALA A 99 7.26 -9.45 21.02
C ALA A 99 8.40 -10.41 21.35
N LEU A 100 9.28 -10.67 20.39
CA LEU A 100 10.48 -11.48 20.61
C LEU A 100 11.63 -10.91 19.77
N SER A 101 12.76 -10.61 20.39
CA SER A 101 13.88 -9.94 19.71
C SER A 101 14.56 -10.81 18.66
N HIS A 102 14.64 -12.13 18.89
CA HIS A 102 15.24 -13.06 17.94
C HIS A 102 14.77 -14.51 18.19
N TRP A 103 14.64 -15.28 17.12
CA TRP A 103 14.50 -16.74 17.19
C TRP A 103 15.04 -17.40 15.93
N THR A 104 15.60 -18.60 16.06
CA THR A 104 16.33 -19.31 15.01
C THR A 104 15.45 -19.90 13.90
N ALA A 105 14.13 -20.00 14.13
CA ALA A 105 13.15 -20.51 13.16
C ALA A 105 11.81 -19.77 13.26
N SER A 106 11.07 -19.68 12.17
CA SER A 106 9.72 -19.10 12.17
C SER A 106 8.74 -20.03 11.47
N PHE A 107 7.46 -19.67 11.51
CA PHE A 107 6.45 -20.27 10.66
C PHE A 107 5.37 -19.28 10.27
N SER A 108 4.67 -19.59 9.19
CA SER A 108 3.43 -18.92 8.78
C SER A 108 2.32 -19.94 8.60
N LEU A 109 1.08 -19.47 8.63
CA LEU A 109 -0.10 -20.34 8.64
C LEU A 109 -1.04 -19.99 7.48
N THR A 110 -1.65 -21.00 6.88
CA THR A 110 -2.75 -20.86 5.91
C THR A 110 -3.88 -21.86 6.21
N SER A 111 -5.13 -21.55 5.86
CA SER A 111 -6.26 -22.46 6.09
C SER A 111 -6.16 -23.70 5.18
N ARG A 112 -6.65 -24.86 5.66
CA ARG A 112 -6.60 -26.12 4.89
C ARG A 112 -7.85 -26.41 4.05
N TRP A 113 -8.82 -25.51 4.02
CA TRP A 113 -9.95 -25.61 3.11
C TRP A 113 -9.84 -24.47 2.11
N SER A 114 -9.24 -24.76 0.97
CA SER A 114 -9.49 -23.98 -0.24
C SER A 114 -10.87 -24.36 -0.78
N HIS A 115 -11.92 -24.01 -0.04
CA HIS A 115 -13.05 -23.41 -0.70
C HIS A 115 -12.72 -21.93 -0.75
N PHE A 116 -12.21 -21.53 -1.92
CA PHE A 116 -12.11 -20.16 -2.41
C PHE A 116 -12.30 -19.10 -1.32
N ASP A 117 -11.22 -18.63 -0.71
CA ASP A 117 -11.16 -17.25 -0.23
C ASP A 117 -9.83 -16.74 -0.77
N VAL A 118 -9.93 -16.07 -1.93
CA VAL A 118 -9.12 -14.86 -2.10
C VAL A 118 -9.53 -14.01 -0.91
N ASP A 119 -8.56 -13.66 -0.08
CA ASP A 119 -8.71 -12.70 1.03
C ASP A 119 -9.79 -11.66 0.66
N THR A 120 -10.94 -11.70 1.34
CA THR A 120 -12.12 -10.87 1.00
C THR A 120 -11.95 -9.43 1.45
N ASP A 121 -10.74 -8.89 1.30
CA ASP A 121 -10.42 -7.48 1.44
C ASP A 121 -10.14 -6.81 0.08
N CYS A 122 -10.61 -7.44 -1.01
CA CYS A 122 -10.58 -6.85 -2.35
C CYS A 122 -11.72 -5.83 -2.55
N GLN A 123 -11.93 -4.94 -1.59
CA GLN A 123 -12.91 -3.85 -1.67
C GLN A 123 -12.32 -2.69 -2.47
N MET A 124 -12.51 -2.71 -3.78
CA MET A 124 -11.96 -1.71 -4.69
C MET A 124 -12.81 -1.54 -5.94
N ASP A 125 -12.55 -0.47 -6.68
CA ASP A 125 -13.22 -0.20 -7.95
C ASP A 125 -12.25 -0.51 -9.09
N ILE A 126 -12.66 -1.41 -9.98
CA ILE A 126 -11.83 -1.94 -11.07
C ILE A 126 -12.43 -1.55 -12.41
N ALA A 127 -11.70 -0.74 -13.17
CA ALA A 127 -11.96 -0.52 -14.59
C ALA A 127 -11.17 -1.54 -15.42
N MET A 128 -11.87 -2.36 -16.21
CA MET A 128 -11.23 -3.23 -17.19
C MET A 128 -11.20 -2.52 -18.55
N VAL A 129 -10.01 -2.10 -18.97
CA VAL A 129 -9.80 -1.56 -20.32
C VAL A 129 -9.33 -2.70 -21.21
N ILE A 130 -10.09 -3.06 -22.24
CA ILE A 130 -9.76 -4.19 -23.12
C ILE A 130 -9.48 -3.71 -24.55
N ASP A 131 -8.49 -4.31 -25.19
CA ASP A 131 -8.16 -4.04 -26.59
C ASP A 131 -9.23 -4.64 -27.51
N SER A 132 -9.86 -3.80 -28.32
CA SER A 132 -10.85 -4.19 -29.33
C SER A 132 -10.42 -3.81 -30.76
N SER A 133 -9.12 -3.56 -30.98
CA SER A 133 -8.54 -3.13 -32.24
C SER A 133 -8.54 -4.21 -33.34
N SER A 134 -8.22 -3.80 -34.57
CA SER A 134 -7.96 -4.69 -35.70
C SER A 134 -6.77 -5.63 -35.46
N ASN A 135 -5.81 -5.22 -34.63
CA ASN A 135 -4.60 -6.01 -34.37
C ASN A 135 -4.88 -7.31 -33.59
N ILE A 136 -5.76 -7.24 -32.58
CA ILE A 136 -6.18 -8.43 -31.82
C ILE A 136 -7.04 -9.37 -32.69
N GLY A 137 -7.92 -8.79 -33.51
CA GLY A 137 -8.89 -9.52 -34.32
C GLY A 137 -9.98 -10.25 -33.52
N GLN A 138 -11.07 -10.63 -34.20
CA GLN A 138 -12.26 -11.23 -33.57
C GLN A 138 -11.95 -12.48 -32.73
N ARG A 139 -11.04 -13.35 -33.21
CA ARG A 139 -10.74 -14.62 -32.55
C ARG A 139 -10.06 -14.42 -31.20
N ARG A 140 -9.03 -13.57 -31.12
CA ARG A 140 -8.32 -13.32 -29.85
C ARG A 140 -9.14 -12.39 -28.96
N PHE A 141 -9.96 -11.49 -29.52
CA PHE A 141 -10.95 -10.74 -28.76
C PHE A 141 -11.91 -11.67 -27.98
N ASN A 142 -12.38 -12.75 -28.61
CA ASN A 142 -13.19 -13.76 -27.90
C ASN A 142 -12.41 -14.51 -26.79
N LEU A 143 -11.10 -14.75 -26.97
CA LEU A 143 -10.25 -15.30 -25.91
C LEU A 143 -10.07 -14.32 -24.75
N GLN A 144 -9.93 -13.03 -25.05
CA GLN A 144 -9.89 -11.95 -24.07
C GLN A 144 -11.19 -11.89 -23.25
N LYS A 145 -12.37 -11.89 -23.90
CA LYS A 145 -13.68 -11.95 -23.22
C LYS A 145 -13.76 -13.13 -22.25
N ASN A 146 -13.32 -14.32 -22.68
CA ASN A 146 -13.30 -15.50 -21.83
C ASN A 146 -12.34 -15.36 -20.63
N PHE A 147 -11.19 -14.72 -20.83
CA PHE A 147 -10.24 -14.46 -19.75
C PHE A 147 -10.80 -13.49 -18.71
N ILE A 148 -11.32 -12.33 -19.14
CA ILE A 148 -11.90 -11.33 -18.22
C ILE A 148 -13.15 -11.87 -17.51
N ALA A 149 -13.97 -12.70 -18.18
CA ALA A 149 -15.11 -13.36 -17.54
C ALA A 149 -14.65 -14.29 -16.41
N LYS A 150 -13.64 -15.13 -16.64
CA LYS A 150 -13.13 -16.02 -15.57
C LYS A 150 -12.49 -15.23 -14.43
N LEU A 151 -11.81 -14.12 -14.74
CA LEU A 151 -11.23 -13.23 -13.74
C LEU A 151 -12.32 -12.57 -12.88
N ALA A 152 -13.36 -12.00 -13.51
CA ALA A 152 -14.50 -11.41 -12.84
C ALA A 152 -15.27 -12.44 -11.95
N ALA A 153 -15.44 -13.67 -12.45
CA ALA A 153 -16.06 -14.75 -11.67
C ALA A 153 -15.26 -15.07 -10.39
N MET A 154 -13.92 -15.04 -10.46
CA MET A 154 -13.06 -15.35 -9.32
C MET A 154 -12.91 -14.17 -8.34
N LEU A 155 -13.07 -12.93 -8.80
CA LEU A 155 -13.09 -11.73 -7.95
C LEU A 155 -14.33 -11.60 -7.06
N ARG A 156 -15.38 -12.39 -7.32
CA ARG A 156 -16.64 -12.37 -6.54
C ARG A 156 -17.27 -10.96 -6.45
N VAL A 157 -17.50 -10.35 -7.61
CA VAL A 157 -18.16 -9.04 -7.72
C VAL A 157 -19.49 -9.05 -6.96
N GLY A 158 -19.70 -8.02 -6.16
CA GLY A 158 -20.94 -7.87 -5.39
C GLY A 158 -20.94 -6.61 -4.52
N PRO A 159 -22.04 -6.34 -3.80
CA PRO A 159 -22.23 -5.11 -3.03
C PRO A 159 -21.18 -4.87 -1.93
N ILE A 160 -20.55 -5.95 -1.45
CA ILE A 160 -19.52 -5.93 -0.39
C ILE A 160 -18.12 -6.21 -0.99
N GLY A 161 -18.06 -6.52 -2.29
CA GLY A 161 -16.84 -6.92 -3.00
C GLY A 161 -16.28 -5.83 -3.91
N PRO A 162 -15.41 -6.19 -4.87
CA PRO A 162 -14.96 -5.25 -5.88
C PRO A 162 -16.11 -4.89 -6.81
N HIS A 163 -16.18 -3.62 -7.20
CA HIS A 163 -17.04 -3.16 -8.29
C HIS A 163 -16.25 -3.19 -9.59
N ILE A 164 -16.87 -3.63 -10.67
CA ILE A 164 -16.21 -3.81 -11.96
C ILE A 164 -17.03 -3.12 -13.04
N GLY A 165 -16.37 -2.32 -13.86
CA GLY A 165 -16.90 -1.94 -15.15
C GLY A 165 -15.87 -2.07 -16.26
N LEU A 166 -16.29 -1.82 -17.49
CA LEU A 166 -15.54 -2.20 -18.69
C LEU A 166 -15.56 -1.12 -19.76
N ILE A 167 -14.39 -0.90 -20.35
CA ILE A 167 -14.13 0.03 -21.44
C ILE A 167 -13.42 -0.72 -22.57
N GLN A 168 -13.86 -0.52 -23.80
CA GLN A 168 -13.17 -1.02 -25.00
C GLN A 168 -12.26 0.08 -25.57
N ALA A 169 -10.99 -0.26 -25.79
CA ALA A 169 -10.04 0.55 -26.54
C ALA A 169 -10.13 0.19 -28.04
N SER A 170 -10.32 1.20 -28.88
CA SER A 170 -10.40 1.10 -30.35
C SER A 170 -9.95 2.45 -30.94
N ASP A 171 -10.49 2.90 -32.07
CA ASP A 171 -10.27 4.27 -32.57
C ASP A 171 -10.65 5.34 -31.54
N SER A 172 -11.78 5.12 -30.86
CA SER A 172 -12.26 5.92 -29.74
C SER A 172 -12.66 5.01 -28.57
N PRO A 173 -12.42 5.43 -27.32
CA PRO A 173 -12.79 4.62 -26.17
C PRO A 173 -14.31 4.53 -26.03
N ARG A 174 -14.81 3.34 -25.70
CA ARG A 174 -16.22 3.09 -25.49
C ARG A 174 -16.45 2.43 -24.15
N THR A 175 -17.17 3.11 -23.26
CA THR A 175 -17.62 2.53 -21.99
C THR A 175 -18.81 1.61 -22.24
N GLU A 176 -18.66 0.33 -21.91
CA GLU A 176 -19.72 -0.68 -22.10
C GLU A 176 -20.64 -0.75 -20.89
N PHE A 177 -20.07 -0.65 -19.69
CA PHE A 177 -20.82 -0.53 -18.43
C PHE A 177 -19.96 0.04 -17.31
N LEU A 178 -20.60 0.74 -16.37
CA LEU A 178 -19.97 1.39 -15.22
C LEU A 178 -19.92 0.44 -14.01
N LEU A 179 -19.28 0.92 -12.93
CA LEU A 179 -19.01 0.17 -11.70
C LEU A 179 -20.28 -0.37 -11.00
N THR A 180 -21.41 0.33 -11.14
CA THR A 180 -22.67 0.02 -10.45
C THR A 180 -23.68 -0.71 -11.31
N ASN A 181 -23.42 -0.88 -12.62
CA ASN A 181 -24.36 -1.53 -13.54
C ASN A 181 -24.65 -2.98 -13.18
N TYR A 182 -23.67 -3.71 -12.62
CA TYR A 182 -23.80 -5.13 -12.30
C TYR A 182 -23.28 -5.43 -10.90
N THR A 183 -24.19 -5.83 -9.99
CA THR A 183 -23.84 -6.27 -8.63
C THR A 183 -23.93 -7.80 -8.46
N GLN A 184 -24.38 -8.51 -9.49
CA GLN A 184 -24.45 -9.98 -9.47
C GLN A 184 -23.42 -10.58 -10.44
N PRO A 185 -22.62 -11.56 -9.99
CA PRO A 185 -21.62 -12.20 -10.85
C PRO A 185 -22.21 -12.76 -12.15
N LYS A 186 -23.41 -13.36 -12.09
CA LYS A 186 -24.04 -13.98 -13.27
C LYS A 186 -24.38 -12.96 -14.36
N GLU A 187 -24.89 -11.80 -13.98
CA GLU A 187 -25.26 -10.72 -14.90
C GLU A 187 -24.02 -10.10 -15.54
N LEU A 188 -22.99 -9.83 -14.73
CA LEU A 188 -21.70 -9.33 -15.21
C LEU A 188 -21.09 -10.29 -16.24
N LEU A 189 -21.11 -11.60 -15.98
CA LEU A 189 -20.58 -12.60 -16.90
C LEU A 189 -21.34 -12.64 -18.22
N PHE A 190 -22.66 -12.45 -18.18
CA PHE A 190 -23.48 -12.36 -19.40
C PHE A 190 -23.14 -11.09 -20.19
N ALA A 191 -23.07 -9.94 -19.53
CA ALA A 191 -22.70 -8.67 -20.15
C ALA A 191 -21.33 -8.74 -20.84
N ILE A 192 -20.33 -9.33 -20.18
CA ILE A 192 -19.00 -9.55 -20.76
C ILE A 192 -19.07 -10.44 -22.01
N LYS A 193 -19.90 -11.48 -22.01
CA LYS A 193 -20.01 -12.40 -23.14
C LYS A 193 -20.60 -11.74 -24.38
N GLU A 194 -21.56 -10.84 -24.19
CA GLU A 194 -22.30 -10.14 -25.27
C GLU A 194 -21.52 -8.96 -25.88
N LEU A 195 -20.34 -8.62 -25.36
CA LEU A 195 -19.52 -7.54 -25.92
C LEU A 195 -19.22 -7.75 -27.41
N ALA A 196 -19.51 -6.70 -28.18
CA ALA A 196 -19.24 -6.64 -29.61
C ALA A 196 -17.78 -6.27 -29.87
N TYR A 197 -17.22 -6.83 -30.93
CA TYR A 197 -15.90 -6.44 -31.41
C TYR A 197 -16.00 -5.17 -32.26
N LEU A 198 -15.19 -4.16 -31.94
CA LEU A 198 -15.21 -2.85 -32.61
C LEU A 198 -14.30 -2.77 -33.84
N GLY A 199 -13.08 -3.31 -33.77
CA GLY A 199 -12.04 -3.06 -34.79
C GLY A 199 -11.35 -1.69 -34.60
N GLY A 200 -10.60 -1.26 -35.62
CA GLY A 200 -9.90 0.04 -35.62
C GLY A 200 -8.48 -0.01 -35.06
N ASP A 201 -7.94 1.14 -34.67
CA ASP A 201 -6.62 1.30 -34.06
C ASP A 201 -6.62 0.90 -32.57
N SER A 202 -5.44 0.62 -32.01
CA SER A 202 -5.27 0.31 -30.59
C SER A 202 -4.92 1.60 -29.81
N ASN A 203 -5.85 2.59 -29.80
CA ASN A 203 -5.64 3.86 -29.08
C ASN A 203 -5.84 3.67 -27.56
N THR A 204 -4.90 2.96 -26.95
CA THR A 204 -4.91 2.62 -25.52
C THR A 204 -4.72 3.87 -24.66
N GLY A 205 -3.93 4.85 -25.11
CA GLY A 205 -3.71 6.11 -24.40
C GLY A 205 -5.01 6.90 -24.23
N LYS A 206 -5.77 7.06 -25.30
CA LYS A 206 -7.12 7.67 -25.24
C LYS A 206 -8.05 6.92 -24.28
N ALA A 207 -8.00 5.59 -24.25
CA ALA A 207 -8.83 4.80 -23.35
C ALA A 207 -8.43 4.94 -21.87
N ILE A 208 -7.14 5.00 -21.58
CA ILE A 208 -6.62 5.30 -20.23
C ILE A 208 -7.07 6.71 -19.82
N MET A 209 -6.91 7.70 -20.70
CA MET A 209 -7.30 9.10 -20.44
C MET A 209 -8.79 9.20 -20.11
N HIS A 210 -9.66 8.70 -21.00
CA HIS A 210 -11.11 8.70 -20.82
C HIS A 210 -11.55 8.02 -19.51
N THR A 211 -10.91 6.91 -19.17
CA THR A 211 -11.19 6.18 -17.94
C THR A 211 -10.73 6.96 -16.71
N ALA A 212 -9.55 7.59 -16.77
CA ALA A 212 -9.03 8.39 -15.66
C ALA A 212 -9.88 9.63 -15.37
N GLU A 213 -10.38 10.30 -16.40
CA GLU A 213 -11.15 11.55 -16.29
C GLU A 213 -12.55 11.34 -15.70
N THR A 214 -13.27 10.31 -16.16
CA THR A 214 -14.72 10.24 -15.94
C THR A 214 -15.16 9.01 -15.16
N PHE A 215 -14.50 7.87 -15.35
CA PHE A 215 -15.05 6.57 -14.98
C PHE A 215 -15.14 6.35 -13.46
N PHE A 216 -14.14 6.81 -12.70
CA PHE A 216 -14.08 6.64 -11.24
C PHE A 216 -14.74 7.77 -10.45
N SER A 217 -15.52 8.63 -11.10
CA SER A 217 -16.30 9.67 -10.40
C SER A 217 -17.40 9.03 -9.56
N GLN A 218 -17.86 9.74 -8.53
CA GLN A 218 -18.96 9.25 -7.68
C GLN A 218 -20.27 9.08 -8.48
N GLU A 219 -20.51 9.95 -9.47
CA GLU A 219 -21.66 9.85 -10.37
C GLU A 219 -21.66 8.55 -11.18
N ASN A 220 -20.47 8.06 -11.53
CA ASN A 220 -20.26 6.81 -12.26
C ASN A 220 -20.03 5.59 -11.35
N GLY A 221 -20.30 5.73 -10.04
CA GLY A 221 -20.27 4.62 -9.09
C GLY A 221 -18.94 4.41 -8.38
N GLY A 222 -17.99 5.35 -8.51
CA GLY A 222 -16.74 5.35 -7.75
C GLY A 222 -16.98 5.57 -6.26
N ARG A 223 -16.44 4.70 -5.42
CA ARG A 223 -16.58 4.74 -3.96
C ARG A 223 -15.42 5.53 -3.34
N ARG A 224 -15.76 6.45 -2.43
CA ARG A 224 -14.75 7.15 -1.61
C ARG A 224 -14.01 6.18 -0.71
N GLY A 225 -12.71 6.43 -0.48
CA GLY A 225 -11.86 5.60 0.39
C GLY A 225 -11.51 4.21 -0.17
N HIS A 226 -12.04 3.82 -1.34
CA HIS A 226 -11.73 2.56 -1.97
C HIS A 226 -10.61 2.74 -3.01
N PRO A 227 -9.65 1.81 -3.13
CA PRO A 227 -8.65 1.85 -4.17
C PRO A 227 -9.28 1.84 -5.56
N ARG A 228 -8.67 2.60 -6.47
CA ARG A 228 -9.06 2.65 -7.89
C ARG A 228 -8.01 1.94 -8.71
N VAL A 229 -8.43 0.92 -9.44
CA VAL A 229 -7.55 0.05 -10.22
C VAL A 229 -8.00 0.04 -11.67
N MET A 230 -7.10 0.37 -12.58
CA MET A 230 -7.33 0.26 -14.02
C MET A 230 -6.51 -0.90 -14.55
N MET A 231 -7.17 -2.00 -14.91
CA MET A 231 -6.52 -3.15 -15.55
C MET A 231 -6.65 -3.01 -17.07
N VAL A 232 -5.55 -2.68 -17.72
CA VAL A 232 -5.48 -2.48 -19.18
C VAL A 232 -4.94 -3.74 -19.83
N LEU A 233 -5.74 -4.39 -20.67
CA LEU A 233 -5.34 -5.55 -21.46
C LEU A 233 -5.02 -5.12 -22.90
N ILE A 234 -3.85 -5.51 -23.36
CA ILE A 234 -3.38 -5.23 -24.73
C ILE A 234 -2.85 -6.50 -25.41
N ASP A 235 -3.06 -6.59 -26.73
CA ASP A 235 -2.45 -7.59 -27.60
C ASP A 235 -1.38 -6.89 -28.47
N GLY A 236 -0.13 -6.89 -28.01
CA GLY A 236 0.97 -6.18 -28.68
C GLY A 236 1.27 -4.80 -28.09
N TRP A 237 1.14 -3.74 -28.90
CA TRP A 237 1.55 -2.37 -28.56
C TRP A 237 0.48 -1.33 -28.94
N PRO A 238 0.42 -0.19 -28.24
CA PRO A 238 -0.54 0.87 -28.54
C PRO A 238 -0.20 1.60 -29.85
N SER A 239 -1.25 2.15 -30.49
CA SER A 239 -1.13 2.99 -31.69
C SER A 239 -0.85 4.47 -31.36
N ASP A 240 -1.14 4.88 -30.13
CA ASP A 240 -1.00 6.23 -29.60
C ASP A 240 0.01 6.31 -28.43
N ASP A 241 0.30 7.54 -28.00
CA ASP A 241 1.16 7.81 -26.84
C ASP A 241 0.38 7.63 -25.53
N LEU A 242 1.06 7.07 -24.53
CA LEU A 242 0.50 6.79 -23.21
C LEU A 242 0.93 7.81 -22.16
N ASP A 243 1.92 8.67 -22.45
CA ASP A 243 2.59 9.48 -21.42
C ASP A 243 1.62 10.39 -20.67
N GLN A 244 0.85 11.23 -21.38
CA GLN A 244 -0.11 12.15 -20.75
C GLN A 244 -1.23 11.40 -20.01
N ALA A 245 -1.75 10.32 -20.61
CA ALA A 245 -2.84 9.54 -20.04
C ALA A 245 -2.40 8.84 -18.74
N ALA A 246 -1.20 8.28 -18.74
CA ALA A 246 -0.62 7.63 -17.57
C ALA A 246 -0.29 8.63 -16.47
N MET A 247 0.23 9.83 -16.82
CA MET A 247 0.42 10.92 -15.86
C MET A 247 -0.90 11.31 -15.20
N LEU A 248 -1.95 11.56 -15.98
CA LEU A 248 -3.26 11.91 -15.44
C LEU A 248 -3.81 10.81 -14.54
N ALA A 249 -3.71 9.54 -14.95
CA ALA A 249 -4.17 8.41 -14.14
C ALA A 249 -3.45 8.35 -12.78
N ARG A 250 -2.11 8.50 -12.78
CA ARG A 250 -1.30 8.53 -11.56
C ARG A 250 -1.67 9.71 -10.66
N GLU A 251 -1.71 10.92 -11.21
CA GLU A 251 -2.09 12.13 -10.47
C GLU A 251 -3.54 12.10 -9.98
N SER A 252 -4.40 11.34 -10.65
CA SER A 252 -5.78 11.12 -10.24
C SER A 252 -5.90 10.07 -9.15
N GLY A 253 -4.85 9.35 -8.79
CA GLY A 253 -4.84 8.34 -7.74
C GLY A 253 -5.29 6.95 -8.20
N ILE A 254 -5.02 6.60 -9.47
CA ILE A 254 -5.47 5.36 -10.10
C ILE A 254 -4.26 4.44 -10.34
N ASN A 255 -4.40 3.18 -9.95
CA ASN A 255 -3.38 2.16 -10.16
C ASN A 255 -3.55 1.51 -11.52
N VAL A 256 -2.75 1.94 -12.49
CA VAL A 256 -2.75 1.33 -13.82
C VAL A 256 -1.91 0.06 -13.81
N PHE A 257 -2.57 -1.08 -14.04
CA PHE A 257 -1.96 -2.38 -14.31
C PHE A 257 -2.01 -2.65 -15.81
N LEU A 258 -0.85 -2.88 -16.42
CA LEU A 258 -0.78 -3.20 -17.84
C LEU A 258 -0.52 -4.70 -18.02
N VAL A 259 -1.54 -5.39 -18.54
CA VAL A 259 -1.55 -6.82 -18.82
C VAL A 259 -1.33 -7.00 -20.32
N SER A 260 -0.08 -7.25 -20.71
CA SER A 260 0.24 -7.57 -22.11
C SER A 260 0.14 -9.07 -22.35
N VAL A 261 -0.63 -9.47 -23.36
CA VAL A 261 -0.70 -10.87 -23.79
C VAL A 261 0.04 -11.00 -25.11
N ALA A 262 0.92 -12.01 -25.20
CA ALA A 262 1.79 -12.23 -26.35
C ALA A 262 2.63 -10.99 -26.71
N LYS A 263 3.85 -10.92 -26.17
CA LYS A 263 4.79 -9.83 -26.48
C LYS A 263 5.01 -9.73 -28.00
N PRO A 264 5.28 -8.52 -28.52
CA PRO A 264 5.65 -8.34 -29.92
C PRO A 264 6.80 -9.27 -30.28
N ALA A 265 6.71 -9.94 -31.42
CA ALA A 265 7.79 -10.77 -31.91
C ALA A 265 9.04 -9.90 -32.19
N PRO A 266 10.27 -10.43 -32.11
CA PRO A 266 11.49 -9.65 -32.38
C PRO A 266 11.46 -8.89 -33.71
N GLU A 267 10.81 -9.45 -34.73
CA GLU A 267 10.64 -8.87 -36.05
C GLU A 267 9.68 -7.68 -36.04
N GLU A 268 8.69 -7.69 -35.15
CA GLU A 268 7.67 -6.65 -34.98
C GLU A 268 8.16 -5.49 -34.11
N LEU A 269 9.25 -5.67 -33.35
CA LEU A 269 9.82 -4.62 -32.48
C LEU A 269 10.23 -3.34 -33.25
N SER A 270 10.46 -3.45 -34.56
CA SER A 270 10.73 -2.30 -35.43
C SER A 270 9.50 -1.43 -35.69
N MET A 271 8.31 -1.99 -35.54
CA MET A 271 7.02 -1.33 -35.75
C MET A 271 6.46 -0.69 -34.46
N VAL A 272 7.03 -1.05 -33.31
CA VAL A 272 6.68 -0.49 -32.01
C VAL A 272 7.26 0.93 -31.91
N ARG A 273 6.39 1.94 -31.95
CA ARG A 273 6.79 3.36 -31.89
C ARG A 273 7.51 3.71 -30.60
N ASP A 274 6.94 3.31 -29.47
CA ASP A 274 7.51 3.51 -28.15
C ASP A 274 7.78 2.14 -27.53
N LYS A 275 9.05 1.77 -27.36
CA LYS A 275 9.46 0.46 -26.81
C LYS A 275 9.32 0.39 -25.28
N ASP A 276 9.24 1.52 -24.60
CA ASP A 276 9.14 1.63 -23.15
C ASP A 276 7.70 1.91 -22.69
N PHE A 277 6.72 1.85 -23.60
CA PHE A 277 5.30 2.08 -23.33
C PHE A 277 4.79 1.31 -22.09
N MET A 278 5.28 0.07 -21.88
CA MET A 278 4.90 -0.74 -20.71
C MET A 278 5.30 -0.08 -19.39
N LYS A 279 6.49 0.53 -19.34
CA LYS A 279 7.02 1.19 -18.14
C LYS A 279 6.34 2.52 -17.89
N LYS A 280 6.00 3.23 -18.98
CA LYS A 280 5.37 4.55 -18.95
C LYS A 280 3.90 4.51 -18.56
N ALA A 281 3.17 3.48 -19.01
CA ALA A 281 1.74 3.33 -18.77
C ALA A 281 1.40 3.02 -17.31
N VAL A 282 2.27 2.26 -16.65
CA VAL A 282 1.97 1.74 -15.32
C VAL A 282 2.16 2.80 -14.23
N CYS A 283 1.58 2.50 -13.07
CA CYS A 283 1.74 3.31 -11.87
C CYS A 283 3.21 3.53 -11.48
N LYS A 284 4.01 2.45 -11.42
CA LYS A 284 5.43 2.49 -11.09
C LYS A 284 6.15 1.36 -11.81
N ASP A 285 7.32 1.64 -12.40
CA ASP A 285 8.13 0.62 -13.07
C ASP A 285 8.97 -0.18 -12.04
N ASN A 286 8.32 -1.10 -11.33
CA ASN A 286 8.96 -1.99 -10.36
C ASN A 286 8.62 -3.48 -10.62
N GLY A 287 8.03 -3.78 -11.79
CA GLY A 287 7.58 -5.13 -12.16
C GLY A 287 6.29 -5.62 -11.48
N PHE A 288 5.70 -4.83 -10.56
CA PHE A 288 4.43 -5.18 -9.90
C PHE A 288 3.23 -4.93 -10.81
N PHE A 289 3.16 -3.72 -11.39
CA PHE A 289 2.04 -3.25 -12.21
C PHE A 289 2.07 -3.73 -13.67
N SER A 290 3.23 -4.20 -14.14
CA SER A 290 3.39 -4.82 -15.46
C SER A 290 3.22 -6.32 -15.36
N TYR A 291 2.25 -6.89 -16.09
CA TYR A 291 1.94 -8.32 -16.06
C TYR A 291 1.96 -8.95 -17.46
N PRO A 292 3.12 -9.44 -17.92
CA PRO A 292 3.21 -10.11 -19.22
C PRO A 292 2.69 -11.55 -19.16
N ILE A 293 1.76 -11.89 -20.05
CA ILE A 293 1.26 -13.24 -20.30
C ILE A 293 1.89 -13.76 -21.60
N PRO A 294 2.61 -14.89 -21.58
CA PRO A 294 3.32 -15.37 -22.77
C PRO A 294 2.41 -15.74 -23.94
N SER A 295 1.19 -16.23 -23.65
CA SER A 295 0.30 -16.75 -24.67
C SER A 295 -1.16 -16.70 -24.26
N TRP A 296 -2.04 -16.37 -25.22
CA TRP A 296 -3.50 -16.44 -25.09
C TRP A 296 -4.01 -17.80 -24.59
N PHE A 297 -3.34 -18.90 -24.94
CA PHE A 297 -3.72 -20.26 -24.52
C PHE A 297 -3.37 -20.56 -23.06
N SER A 298 -2.47 -19.78 -22.46
CA SER A 298 -2.00 -19.95 -21.08
C SER A 298 -2.69 -19.05 -20.07
N THR A 299 -3.52 -18.10 -20.54
CA THR A 299 -4.19 -17.05 -19.74
C THR A 299 -4.88 -17.58 -18.48
N THR A 300 -5.49 -18.78 -18.54
CA THR A 300 -6.18 -19.37 -17.38
C THR A 300 -5.24 -19.62 -16.18
N LYS A 301 -3.95 -19.91 -16.42
CA LYS A 301 -2.94 -20.09 -15.35
C LYS A 301 -2.60 -18.77 -14.64
N HIS A 302 -2.86 -17.64 -15.28
CA HIS A 302 -2.52 -16.31 -14.80
C HIS A 302 -3.64 -15.61 -14.03
N ILE A 303 -4.86 -16.16 -14.03
CA ILE A 303 -6.02 -15.56 -13.34
C ILE A 303 -5.72 -15.37 -11.84
N ARG A 304 -5.30 -16.44 -11.15
CA ARG A 304 -5.07 -16.38 -9.70
C ARG A 304 -3.92 -15.44 -9.32
N PRO A 305 -2.73 -15.52 -9.94
CA PRO A 305 -1.65 -14.58 -9.62
C PRO A 305 -1.99 -13.12 -9.97
N LEU A 306 -2.76 -12.88 -11.03
CA LEU A 306 -3.18 -11.52 -11.39
C LEU A 306 -4.16 -10.95 -10.35
N ILE A 307 -5.16 -11.72 -9.93
CA ILE A 307 -6.08 -11.32 -8.85
C ILE A 307 -5.33 -11.03 -7.56
N GLN A 308 -4.35 -11.86 -7.19
CA GLN A 308 -3.51 -11.63 -6.00
C GLN A 308 -2.76 -10.30 -6.07
N ARG A 309 -2.32 -9.86 -7.27
CA ARG A 309 -1.68 -8.55 -7.44
C ARG A 309 -2.68 -7.41 -7.40
N LEU A 310 -3.80 -7.53 -8.12
CA LEU A 310 -4.84 -6.50 -8.15
C LEU A 310 -5.41 -6.24 -6.76
N CYS A 311 -5.62 -7.30 -5.96
CA CYS A 311 -6.18 -7.22 -4.62
C CYS A 311 -5.15 -6.96 -3.50
N SER A 312 -3.89 -6.65 -3.83
CA SER A 312 -2.84 -6.41 -2.82
C SER A 312 -2.80 -4.93 -2.44
N LEU A 313 -3.60 -4.52 -1.45
CA LEU A 313 -3.74 -3.14 -0.99
C LEU A 313 -2.39 -2.44 -0.74
N ASP A 314 -1.47 -3.10 -0.04
CA ASP A 314 -0.12 -2.59 0.25
C ASP A 314 0.73 -2.32 -1.01
N GLY A 315 0.37 -2.95 -2.13
CA GLY A 315 1.03 -2.80 -3.42
C GLY A 315 0.42 -1.73 -4.33
N LEU A 316 -0.72 -1.13 -3.96
CA LEU A 316 -1.43 -0.14 -4.77
C LEU A 316 -0.84 1.28 -4.59
N LEU A 317 0.43 1.41 -4.99
CA LEU A 317 1.30 2.58 -4.81
C LEU A 317 0.86 3.87 -5.52
N CYS A 318 -0.17 3.88 -6.37
CA CYS A 318 -0.73 5.09 -6.98
C CYS A 318 -2.13 5.41 -6.48
N SER A 319 -2.74 4.57 -5.64
CA SER A 319 -3.88 5.04 -4.86
C SER A 319 -3.41 6.26 -4.08
N LYS A 320 -4.11 7.40 -4.17
CA LYS A 320 -3.86 8.52 -3.25
C LYS A 320 -4.14 8.03 -1.84
N THR A 321 -3.10 7.58 -1.17
CA THR A 321 -3.12 7.15 0.23
C THR A 321 -2.32 8.16 1.04
N CYS A 322 -2.42 8.06 2.35
CA CYS A 322 -1.57 8.85 3.21
C CYS A 322 -0.07 8.56 3.02
N TYR A 323 0.29 7.37 2.51
CA TYR A 323 1.69 6.96 2.39
C TYR A 323 2.41 7.61 1.20
N ASN A 324 1.68 8.15 0.23
CA ASN A 324 2.23 8.64 -1.04
C ASN A 324 1.56 9.92 -1.56
N SER A 325 0.67 10.56 -0.79
CA SER A 325 -0.03 11.80 -1.22
C SER A 325 0.02 12.87 -0.13
N VAL A 326 1.19 13.02 0.46
CA VAL A 326 1.43 13.93 1.60
C VAL A 326 2.73 14.69 1.41
N ASN A 327 2.72 15.96 1.80
CA ASN A 327 3.89 16.81 1.93
C ASN A 327 4.24 16.90 3.41
N ILE A 328 5.40 16.36 3.82
CA ILE A 328 5.83 16.31 5.22
C ILE A 328 7.02 17.23 5.42
N GLY A 329 6.83 18.27 6.21
CA GLY A 329 7.89 19.14 6.68
C GLY A 329 8.38 18.72 8.05
N PHE A 330 9.70 18.61 8.22
CA PHE A 330 10.34 18.42 9.50
C PHE A 330 10.89 19.76 10.00
N LEU A 331 10.48 20.18 11.19
CA LEU A 331 11.01 21.35 11.89
C LEU A 331 11.83 20.88 13.08
N ILE A 332 13.15 21.06 12.98
CA ILE A 332 14.15 20.37 13.79
C ILE A 332 14.84 21.39 14.69
N ASP A 333 14.69 21.22 16.00
CA ASP A 333 15.41 22.01 17.00
C ASP A 333 16.90 21.63 17.02
N GLY A 334 17.76 22.58 16.64
CA GLY A 334 19.22 22.44 16.65
C GLY A 334 19.87 23.22 17.80
N SER A 335 19.11 23.56 18.84
CA SER A 335 19.57 24.37 19.96
C SER A 335 20.62 23.67 20.83
N SER A 336 21.32 24.47 21.63
CA SER A 336 22.40 24.00 22.51
C SER A 336 21.94 23.00 23.57
N SER A 337 20.66 23.01 23.95
CA SER A 337 20.08 22.10 24.96
C SER A 337 19.92 20.68 24.44
N VAL A 338 19.67 20.52 23.15
CA VAL A 338 19.62 19.22 22.49
C VAL A 338 21.00 18.55 22.58
N GLY A 339 22.03 19.23 22.07
CA GLY A 339 23.39 18.70 21.98
C GLY A 339 23.58 17.68 20.85
N ASP A 340 24.80 17.58 20.34
CA ASP A 340 25.15 16.83 19.13
C ASP A 340 24.72 15.34 19.16
N GLY A 341 24.97 14.65 20.27
CA GLY A 341 24.60 13.23 20.41
C GLY A 341 23.08 12.98 20.37
N ASN A 342 22.28 13.85 21.00
CA ASN A 342 20.83 13.72 20.96
C ASN A 342 20.26 14.20 19.63
N PHE A 343 20.90 15.17 18.98
CA PHE A 343 20.50 15.64 17.66
C PHE A 343 20.51 14.48 16.64
N GLN A 344 21.51 13.58 16.73
CA GLN A 344 21.52 12.38 15.89
C GLN A 344 20.32 11.45 16.15
N LEU A 345 19.84 11.35 17.39
CA LEU A 345 18.63 10.58 17.73
C LEU A 345 17.37 11.22 17.14
N VAL A 346 17.29 12.56 17.13
CA VAL A 346 16.21 13.29 16.45
C VAL A 346 16.23 12.99 14.94
N LEU A 347 17.40 13.06 14.29
CA LEU A 347 17.50 12.75 12.86
C LEU A 347 17.11 11.30 12.54
N GLU A 348 17.50 10.33 13.38
CA GLU A 348 17.08 8.92 13.19
C GLU A 348 15.58 8.71 13.42
N PHE A 349 14.97 9.42 14.39
CA PHE A 349 13.53 9.42 14.60
C PHE A 349 12.78 9.92 13.36
N LEU A 350 13.18 11.09 12.84
CA LEU A 350 12.58 11.69 11.65
C LEU A 350 12.80 10.82 10.40
N ALA A 351 13.99 10.22 10.28
CA ALA A 351 14.27 9.24 9.22
C ALA A 351 13.40 7.99 9.33
N GLY A 352 13.06 7.55 10.55
CA GLY A 352 12.13 6.46 10.80
C GLY A 352 10.70 6.78 10.34
N ILE A 353 10.24 8.01 10.56
CA ILE A 353 8.96 8.50 10.01
C ILE A 353 9.04 8.52 8.48
N ALA A 354 10.06 9.16 7.90
CA ALA A 354 10.24 9.27 6.45
C ALA A 354 10.24 7.91 5.74
N ARG A 355 10.88 6.87 6.33
CA ARG A 355 10.89 5.50 5.78
C ARG A 355 9.50 4.89 5.60
N SER A 356 8.54 5.32 6.42
CA SER A 356 7.17 4.79 6.38
C SER A 356 6.36 5.33 5.19
N PHE A 357 6.84 6.36 4.51
CA PHE A 357 6.19 6.97 3.34
C PHE A 357 6.93 6.62 2.05
N GLU A 358 6.20 6.56 0.94
CA GLU A 358 6.71 6.34 -0.41
C GLU A 358 7.16 7.67 -1.04
N ILE A 359 8.40 8.06 -0.74
CA ILE A 359 8.99 9.30 -1.27
C ILE A 359 9.33 9.14 -2.75
N SER A 360 8.70 9.96 -3.60
CA SER A 360 8.99 10.05 -5.04
C SER A 360 8.48 11.37 -5.65
N ASP A 361 8.82 11.64 -6.90
CA ASP A 361 8.31 12.77 -7.68
C ASP A 361 6.78 12.85 -7.71
N VAL A 362 6.11 11.70 -7.84
CA VAL A 362 4.64 11.56 -7.83
C VAL A 362 4.07 11.06 -6.51
N GLY A 363 4.92 10.90 -5.49
CA GLY A 363 4.59 10.25 -4.21
C GLY A 363 4.51 11.23 -3.05
N ALA A 364 4.96 10.80 -1.88
CA ALA A 364 5.14 11.70 -0.75
C ALA A 364 6.37 12.60 -0.97
N HIS A 365 6.28 13.84 -0.51
CA HIS A 365 7.39 14.80 -0.55
C HIS A 365 7.82 15.11 0.88
N ILE A 366 9.13 15.15 1.13
CA ILE A 366 9.66 15.52 2.45
C ILE A 366 10.63 16.68 2.35
N GLY A 367 10.68 17.50 3.39
CA GLY A 367 11.59 18.63 3.49
C GLY A 367 11.95 18.91 4.94
N ALA A 368 13.08 19.58 5.16
CA ALA A 368 13.60 19.81 6.50
C ALA A 368 14.04 21.27 6.68
N VAL A 369 13.63 21.82 7.82
CA VAL A 369 14.10 23.11 8.33
C VAL A 369 14.69 22.87 9.71
N GLN A 370 15.93 23.30 9.91
CA GLN A 370 16.57 23.34 11.21
C GLN A 370 16.44 24.75 11.79
N PHE A 371 16.28 24.88 13.12
CA PHE A 371 16.19 26.19 13.76
C PHE A 371 16.96 26.27 15.08
N THR A 372 17.43 27.48 15.36
CA THR A 372 17.88 27.94 16.69
C THR A 372 17.28 29.31 17.00
N TYR A 373 18.10 30.37 17.10
CA TYR A 373 17.68 31.76 16.91
C TYR A 373 17.42 32.06 15.42
N GLU A 374 18.16 31.39 14.54
CA GLU A 374 18.06 31.51 13.09
C GLU A 374 17.44 30.24 12.50
N GLN A 375 16.81 30.36 11.34
CA GLN A 375 16.19 29.26 10.63
C GLN A 375 16.99 28.94 9.36
N ARG A 376 17.21 27.66 9.10
CA ARG A 376 17.89 27.17 7.91
C ARG A 376 17.01 26.16 7.19
N LEU A 377 16.73 26.41 5.91
CA LEU A 377 16.17 25.39 5.02
C LEU A 377 17.31 24.42 4.66
N GLU A 378 17.24 23.20 5.17
CA GLU A 378 18.24 22.16 4.87
C GLU A 378 17.98 21.58 3.47
N PHE A 379 16.71 21.29 3.17
CA PHE A 379 16.23 20.97 1.82
C PHE A 379 14.72 21.14 1.72
N GLY A 380 14.25 21.49 0.52
CA GLY A 380 12.85 21.68 0.18
C GLY A 380 12.11 20.39 -0.18
N LEU A 381 10.77 20.47 -0.24
CA LEU A 381 9.88 19.35 -0.56
C LEU A 381 10.14 18.73 -1.94
N SER A 382 10.71 19.49 -2.88
CA SER A 382 10.95 19.04 -4.26
C SER A 382 12.40 18.68 -4.56
N ASP A 383 13.29 18.75 -3.56
CA ASP A 383 14.73 18.58 -3.79
C ASP A 383 15.12 17.10 -3.97
N TYR A 384 14.33 16.18 -3.42
CA TYR A 384 14.56 14.75 -3.51
C TYR A 384 13.31 13.99 -4.00
N SER A 385 13.48 13.22 -5.07
CA SER A 385 12.48 12.32 -5.65
C SER A 385 12.81 10.83 -5.44
N ASN A 386 13.82 10.54 -4.60
CA ASN A 386 14.22 9.19 -4.23
C ASN A 386 14.22 9.07 -2.70
N LYS A 387 13.59 8.01 -2.19
CA LYS A 387 13.47 7.72 -0.76
C LYS A 387 14.82 7.62 -0.05
N ASP A 388 15.76 6.87 -0.61
CA ASP A 388 17.06 6.64 0.03
C ASP A 388 17.88 7.94 0.06
N ASP A 389 17.86 8.71 -1.01
CA ASP A 389 18.56 10.01 -1.08
C ASP A 389 17.99 11.01 -0.07
N ALA A 390 16.66 11.10 0.04
CA ALA A 390 15.99 11.99 0.99
C ALA A 390 16.29 11.61 2.44
N ILE A 391 16.28 10.31 2.77
CA ILE A 391 16.67 9.80 4.11
C ILE A 391 18.15 10.09 4.40
N ASN A 392 19.03 9.91 3.41
CA ASN A 392 20.45 10.19 3.56
C ASN A 392 20.73 11.68 3.73
N ALA A 393 20.01 12.55 3.03
CA ALA A 393 20.08 14.00 3.20
C ALA A 393 19.67 14.41 4.61
N LEU A 394 18.55 13.89 5.11
CA LEU A 394 18.06 14.13 6.47
C LEU A 394 19.10 13.73 7.53
N ARG A 395 19.74 12.56 7.37
CA ARG A 395 20.78 12.06 8.29
C ARG A 395 22.09 12.85 8.27
N ARG A 396 22.33 13.66 7.23
CA ARG A 396 23.56 14.45 7.06
C ARG A 396 23.40 15.91 7.48
N ILE A 397 22.21 16.30 7.95
CA ILE A 397 21.98 17.63 8.51
C ILE A 397 22.97 17.83 9.66
N SER A 398 23.76 18.89 9.56
CA SER A 398 24.76 19.20 10.58
C SER A 398 24.11 19.89 11.77
N TYR A 399 24.46 19.45 12.98
CA TYR A 399 24.02 20.10 14.21
C TYR A 399 24.46 21.56 14.22
N MET A 400 23.52 22.45 14.54
CA MET A 400 23.80 23.85 14.82
C MET A 400 24.26 24.01 16.28
N SER A 401 23.84 25.09 16.94
CA SER A 401 23.93 25.33 18.39
C SER A 401 23.41 26.76 18.56
N GLY A 402 22.60 27.02 19.59
CA GLY A 402 22.00 28.32 19.82
C GLY A 402 20.79 28.22 20.75
N GLY A 403 19.96 29.26 20.77
CA GLY A 403 18.67 29.24 21.49
C GLY A 403 17.55 28.58 20.69
N THR A 404 16.32 28.70 21.19
CA THR A 404 15.15 27.99 20.65
C THR A 404 14.05 29.01 20.34
N SER A 405 13.91 29.39 19.06
CA SER A 405 12.87 30.34 18.59
C SER A 405 11.84 29.61 17.70
N THR A 406 11.01 28.78 18.31
CA THR A 406 10.08 27.86 17.66
C THR A 406 8.96 28.59 16.91
N GLY A 407 8.46 29.72 17.42
CA GLY A 407 7.39 30.48 16.77
C GLY A 407 7.84 31.07 15.44
N SER A 408 9.01 31.70 15.43
CA SER A 408 9.67 32.22 14.23
C SER A 408 10.01 31.09 13.27
N ALA A 409 10.42 29.93 13.80
CA ALA A 409 10.69 28.74 13.01
C ALA A 409 9.44 28.21 12.28
N ILE A 410 8.29 28.12 12.95
CA ILE A 410 7.01 27.76 12.32
C ILE A 410 6.68 28.75 11.20
N SER A 411 6.80 30.05 11.46
CA SER A 411 6.52 31.09 10.46
C SER A 411 7.43 30.95 9.23
N TYR A 412 8.73 30.76 9.44
CA TYR A 412 9.70 30.54 8.36
C TYR A 412 9.36 29.29 7.54
N THR A 413 9.03 28.17 8.19
CA THR A 413 8.69 26.91 7.51
C THR A 413 7.43 27.06 6.66
N THR A 414 6.39 27.73 7.16
CA THR A 414 5.20 27.99 6.33
C THR A 414 5.51 28.84 5.10
N GLN A 415 6.36 29.86 5.25
CA GLN A 415 6.66 30.82 4.18
C GLN A 415 7.69 30.33 3.17
N ASN A 416 8.57 29.39 3.54
CA ASN A 416 9.67 28.93 2.71
C ASN A 416 9.52 27.47 2.28
N LEU A 417 9.22 26.57 3.22
CA LEU A 417 9.07 25.15 2.90
C LEU A 417 7.72 24.85 2.24
N PHE A 418 6.62 25.37 2.81
CA PHE A 418 5.26 25.15 2.30
C PHE A 418 4.78 26.22 1.31
N ARG A 419 5.67 27.07 0.79
CA ARG A 419 5.32 28.17 -0.13
C ARG A 419 4.68 27.69 -1.44
N ARG A 420 5.18 26.58 -1.96
CA ARG A 420 4.76 25.96 -3.22
C ARG A 420 4.72 24.45 -3.01
N THR A 421 3.58 23.96 -2.55
CA THR A 421 3.37 22.53 -2.35
C THR A 421 2.74 21.91 -3.58
N GLY A 422 3.19 20.70 -3.92
CA GLY A 422 2.51 19.86 -4.91
C GLY A 422 1.13 19.39 -4.42
N PRO A 423 0.40 18.63 -5.23
CA PRO A 423 -0.85 18.02 -4.82
C PRO A 423 -0.63 17.08 -3.62
N GLY A 424 -1.45 17.21 -2.59
CA GLY A 424 -1.31 16.43 -1.36
C GLY A 424 -1.61 17.28 -0.13
N ARG A 425 -1.69 16.63 1.03
CA ARG A 425 -1.92 17.34 2.29
C ARG A 425 -0.62 17.70 2.99
N ASN A 426 -0.60 18.85 3.64
CA ASN A 426 0.58 19.40 4.28
C ASN A 426 0.61 19.04 5.76
N PHE A 427 1.66 18.36 6.18
CA PHE A 427 1.91 17.96 7.56
C PHE A 427 3.24 18.52 8.03
N LEU A 428 3.27 19.11 9.21
CA LEU A 428 4.47 19.65 9.84
C LEU A 428 4.73 18.90 11.15
N ILE A 429 5.89 18.27 11.26
CA ILE A 429 6.34 17.62 12.49
C ILE A 429 7.38 18.52 13.13
N VAL A 430 7.06 19.05 14.31
CA VAL A 430 7.94 19.90 15.11
C VAL A 430 8.57 19.06 16.21
N VAL A 431 9.90 19.03 16.28
CA VAL A 431 10.65 18.37 17.36
C VAL A 431 11.44 19.42 18.13
N THR A 432 11.24 19.49 19.45
CA THR A 432 11.94 20.43 20.34
C THR A 432 12.18 19.83 21.71
N ASP A 433 13.26 20.22 22.39
CA ASP A 433 13.60 19.75 23.74
C ASP A 433 13.36 20.77 24.85
N GLY A 434 12.93 21.99 24.49
CA GLY A 434 12.94 23.13 25.38
C GLY A 434 11.83 24.16 25.18
N GLN A 435 11.78 25.12 26.09
CA GLN A 435 10.87 26.26 26.02
C GLN A 435 11.31 27.23 24.92
N SER A 436 10.35 27.70 24.12
CA SER A 436 10.62 28.72 23.10
C SER A 436 10.86 30.10 23.73
N TYR A 437 11.76 30.89 23.15
CA TYR A 437 11.97 32.29 23.54
C TYR A 437 10.92 33.26 22.97
N ASP A 438 10.10 32.80 22.02
CA ASP A 438 9.07 33.58 21.34
C ASP A 438 7.68 32.90 21.42
N ASP A 439 6.63 33.64 21.03
CA ASP A 439 5.27 33.12 21.01
C ASP A 439 5.09 32.06 19.91
N VAL A 440 4.65 30.87 20.31
CA VAL A 440 4.38 29.76 19.40
C VAL A 440 2.94 29.69 18.90
N ARG A 441 1.99 30.33 19.62
CA ARG A 441 0.55 30.22 19.36
C ARG A 441 0.14 30.91 18.07
N GLY A 442 0.53 32.17 17.90
CA GLY A 442 0.20 32.96 16.71
C GLY A 442 0.68 32.28 15.42
N PRO A 443 1.98 31.91 15.32
CA PRO A 443 2.52 31.19 14.18
C PRO A 443 1.83 29.85 13.90
N ALA A 444 1.58 29.03 14.93
CA ALA A 444 0.90 27.75 14.76
C ALA A 444 -0.54 27.92 14.24
N MET A 445 -1.31 28.87 14.80
CA MET A 445 -2.65 29.19 14.32
C MET A 445 -2.65 29.66 12.87
N ALA A 446 -1.65 30.44 12.46
CA ALA A 446 -1.50 30.87 11.08
C ALA A 446 -1.22 29.69 10.14
N ALA A 447 -0.36 28.75 10.55
CA ALA A 447 -0.08 27.53 9.82
C ALA A 447 -1.34 26.64 9.66
N HIS A 448 -2.10 26.45 10.74
CA HIS A 448 -3.36 25.69 10.68
C HIS A 448 -4.36 26.28 9.69
N LYS A 449 -4.50 27.62 9.65
CA LYS A 449 -5.36 28.32 8.69
C LYS A 449 -4.92 28.14 7.24
N GLN A 450 -3.65 27.82 6.99
CA GLN A 450 -3.13 27.47 5.67
C GLN A 450 -3.31 25.97 5.33
N GLY A 451 -4.05 25.22 6.16
CA GLY A 451 -4.29 23.79 5.95
C GLY A 451 -3.13 22.89 6.35
N ILE A 452 -2.16 23.41 7.11
CA ILE A 452 -1.01 22.63 7.61
C ILE A 452 -1.39 21.99 8.94
N THR A 453 -1.36 20.65 8.97
CA THR A 453 -1.60 19.86 10.19
C THR A 453 -0.29 19.70 10.95
N ILE A 454 -0.22 20.17 12.19
CA ILE A 454 1.01 20.16 13.00
C ILE A 454 0.97 19.03 14.02
N PHE A 455 2.02 18.22 14.02
CA PHE A 455 2.36 17.28 15.08
C PHE A 455 3.52 17.86 15.89
N SER A 456 3.37 17.98 17.21
CA SER A 456 4.44 18.46 18.09
C SER A 456 5.00 17.33 18.94
N VAL A 457 6.32 17.15 18.90
CA VAL A 457 7.05 16.12 19.63
C VAL A 457 8.03 16.82 20.57
N GLY A 458 7.70 16.81 21.85
CA GLY A 458 8.57 17.33 22.91
C GLY A 458 9.47 16.26 23.50
N VAL A 459 10.69 16.66 23.85
CA VAL A 459 11.65 15.82 24.56
C VAL A 459 12.12 16.51 25.84
N ALA A 460 12.55 15.73 26.82
CA ALA A 460 13.20 16.18 28.04
C ALA A 460 12.35 17.18 28.86
N TRP A 461 12.58 18.47 28.69
CA TRP A 461 11.97 19.55 29.48
C TRP A 461 11.06 20.46 28.64
N ALA A 462 10.74 20.06 27.41
CA ALA A 462 9.80 20.76 26.54
C ALA A 462 8.44 20.99 27.23
N PRO A 463 7.94 22.25 27.33
CA PRO A 463 6.68 22.54 28.00
C PRO A 463 5.48 21.93 27.26
N LEU A 464 4.73 21.05 27.93
CA LEU A 464 3.58 20.36 27.31
C LEU A 464 2.51 21.33 26.80
N ASP A 465 2.29 22.45 27.49
CA ASP A 465 1.32 23.46 27.08
C ASP A 465 1.71 24.16 25.77
N ASP A 466 3.00 24.37 25.54
CA ASP A 466 3.51 24.94 24.29
C ASP A 466 3.37 23.94 23.14
N LEU A 467 3.68 22.65 23.39
CA LEU A 467 3.47 21.59 22.41
C LEU A 467 1.99 21.47 22.00
N LYS A 468 1.08 21.51 22.97
CA LYS A 468 -0.36 21.51 22.72
C LYS A 468 -0.82 22.77 22.00
N ALA A 469 -0.26 23.94 22.34
CA ALA A 469 -0.54 25.19 21.67
C ALA A 469 -0.18 25.14 20.17
N MET A 470 0.92 24.47 19.81
CA MET A 470 1.38 24.32 18.43
C MET A 470 0.66 23.24 17.63
N SER A 471 0.28 22.14 18.28
CA SER A 471 -0.31 20.97 17.62
C SER A 471 -1.68 21.25 17.00
N SER A 472 -2.05 20.54 15.94
CA SER A 472 -3.42 20.59 15.39
C SER A 472 -4.42 19.79 16.25
N GLU A 473 -5.72 19.93 15.97
CA GLU A 473 -6.76 19.13 16.61
C GLU A 473 -6.87 17.72 15.97
N PRO A 474 -7.18 16.66 16.75
CA PRO A 474 -7.32 16.68 18.20
C PRO A 474 -5.96 16.68 18.92
N LYS A 475 -5.78 17.55 19.92
CA LYS A 475 -4.49 17.73 20.61
C LYS A 475 -3.87 16.43 21.13
N ASP A 476 -4.68 15.53 21.68
CA ASP A 476 -4.22 14.28 22.30
C ASP A 476 -3.61 13.27 21.29
N SER A 477 -3.89 13.41 19.99
CA SER A 477 -3.27 12.58 18.94
C SER A 477 -2.17 13.30 18.17
N HIS A 478 -1.98 14.60 18.41
CA HIS A 478 -1.03 15.45 17.70
C HIS A 478 0.14 15.90 18.58
N THR A 479 0.02 15.77 19.89
CA THR A 479 1.06 16.12 20.86
C THR A 479 1.69 14.86 21.45
N PHE A 480 3.01 14.74 21.33
CA PHE A 480 3.79 13.66 21.90
C PHE A 480 4.87 14.22 22.83
N PHE A 481 5.18 13.49 23.90
CA PHE A 481 6.19 13.90 24.87
C PHE A 481 6.92 12.70 25.45
N THR A 482 8.26 12.73 25.43
CA THR A 482 9.11 11.75 26.11
C THR A 482 10.13 12.46 26.99
N ARG A 483 10.53 11.83 28.10
CA ARG A 483 11.58 12.39 28.98
C ARG A 483 12.99 12.22 28.43
N GLU A 484 13.20 11.23 27.56
CA GLU A 484 14.50 10.90 27.00
C GLU A 484 14.43 10.80 25.48
N PHE A 485 15.48 11.25 24.79
CA PHE A 485 15.59 11.19 23.33
C PHE A 485 15.54 9.76 22.78
N SER A 486 15.97 8.76 23.55
CA SER A 486 15.85 7.33 23.21
C SER A 486 14.39 6.90 22.99
N GLY A 487 13.45 7.50 23.71
CA GLY A 487 12.01 7.22 23.62
C GLY A 487 11.33 7.76 22.36
N LEU A 488 11.98 8.64 21.58
CA LEU A 488 11.41 9.20 20.35
C LEU A 488 10.97 8.11 19.36
N SER A 489 11.72 7.01 19.29
CA SER A 489 11.44 5.90 18.38
C SER A 489 10.06 5.26 18.59
N GLU A 490 9.50 5.31 19.80
CA GLU A 490 8.17 4.78 20.13
C GLU A 490 7.04 5.57 19.46
N PHE A 491 7.28 6.84 19.11
CA PHE A 491 6.28 7.72 18.51
C PHE A 491 6.19 7.58 16.99
N ILE A 492 7.16 6.95 16.31
CA ILE A 492 7.12 6.72 14.86
C ILE A 492 5.78 6.11 14.41
N PRO A 493 5.34 4.95 14.94
CA PRO A 493 4.08 4.36 14.52
C PRO A 493 2.84 5.16 14.94
N LEU A 494 2.95 6.05 15.93
CA LEU A 494 1.83 6.90 16.35
C LEU A 494 1.67 8.11 15.44
N VAL A 495 2.78 8.80 15.13
CA VAL A 495 2.80 9.94 14.19
C VAL A 495 2.34 9.50 12.81
N VAL A 496 2.86 8.38 12.29
CA VAL A 496 2.46 7.85 10.98
C VAL A 496 0.97 7.53 10.95
N ARG A 497 0.44 6.89 12.01
CA ARG A 497 -1.01 6.62 12.11
C ARG A 497 -1.85 7.89 12.21
N GLY A 498 -1.38 8.91 12.94
CA GLY A 498 -2.01 10.22 13.03
C GLY A 498 -2.14 10.87 11.65
N ILE A 499 -1.02 11.00 10.93
CA ILE A 499 -0.97 11.55 9.56
C ILE A 499 -1.96 10.81 8.66
N CYS A 500 -1.98 9.48 8.72
CA CYS A 500 -2.87 8.66 7.90
C CYS A 500 -4.34 8.84 8.23
N LYS A 501 -4.68 8.91 9.51
CA LYS A 501 -6.04 9.16 9.98
C LYS A 501 -6.52 10.52 9.50
N ASP A 502 -5.73 11.57 9.74
CA ASP A 502 -6.13 12.91 9.33
C ASP A 502 -6.29 12.97 7.83
N PHE A 503 -5.35 12.41 7.06
CA PHE A 503 -5.42 12.33 5.59
C PHE A 503 -6.77 11.78 5.11
N THR A 504 -7.31 10.77 5.77
CA THR A 504 -8.60 10.15 5.43
C THR A 504 -9.82 10.95 5.88
N GLU A 505 -9.79 11.61 7.05
CA GLU A 505 -10.97 12.28 7.62
C GLU A 505 -11.32 13.61 6.94
N ASN A 506 -10.36 14.25 6.27
CA ASN A 506 -10.58 15.53 5.57
C ASN A 506 -10.63 15.39 4.04
N ASN A 507 -10.87 14.18 3.51
CA ASN A 507 -11.16 13.87 2.10
C ASN A 507 -12.59 13.31 1.98
#